data_AF-A0A924Z4K6-F1
#
_entry.id   AF-A0A924Z4K6-F1
#
_cell.length_a   1.000
_cell.length_b   1.000
_cell.length_c   1.000
_cell.angle_alpha   90.00
_cell.angle_beta   90.00
_cell.angle_gamma   90.00
#
_symmetry.space_group_name_H-M   'P 1'
#
loop_
_entity.id
_entity.type
_entity.pdbx_description
1 polymer ?
#
loop_
_entity_poly.entity_id
_entity_poly.type
_entity_poly.pdbx_seq_one_letter_code
_entity_poly.pdbx_strand_id
1 'polypeptide(L)'
;MLNEEQNPGEPVAQLRWMAAVDLQDSLMVATNDLDRLQRLLEDATQTLMGHFYGASDHLRHLSRLAAQHPELPESDLHATIGHLAGAVTALQFQDMATQLIAHTHRRLRNCGDRLARDVMGDDDEDGAAVCDDLELRPNPVTQDEMDAGSVELF
;
A
#
# COMPACT_ATOMS: atom_id res chain seq x y z
N MET A 1 48.68 -35.82 -19.21
CA MET A 1 48.18 -34.43 -19.26
C MET A 1 46.68 -34.53 -19.06
N LEU A 2 46.20 -34.05 -17.92
CA LEU A 2 44.79 -34.07 -17.54
C LEU A 2 44.07 -33.04 -18.41
N ASN A 3 43.11 -33.48 -19.23
CA ASN A 3 42.16 -32.57 -19.84
C ASN A 3 41.25 -32.07 -18.72
N GLU A 4 41.41 -30.81 -18.33
CA GLU A 4 40.32 -30.06 -17.70
C GLU A 4 39.20 -29.97 -18.74
N GLU A 5 38.19 -30.81 -18.61
CA GLU A 5 36.92 -30.63 -19.30
C GLU A 5 36.32 -29.32 -18.78
N GLN A 6 36.57 -28.21 -19.50
CA GLN A 6 35.85 -26.96 -19.29
C GLN A 6 34.36 -27.28 -19.44
N ASN A 7 33.62 -27.24 -18.33
CA ASN A 7 32.19 -27.46 -18.31
C ASN A 7 31.51 -26.22 -18.93
N PRO A 8 30.95 -26.30 -20.15
CA PRO A 8 30.41 -25.13 -20.83
C PRO A 8 29.16 -24.52 -20.14
N GLY A 9 28.61 -25.19 -19.11
CA GLY A 9 27.47 -24.71 -18.32
C GLY A 9 27.84 -23.78 -17.15
N GLU A 10 29.08 -23.78 -16.69
CA GLU A 10 29.53 -23.04 -15.50
C GLU A 10 29.43 -21.50 -15.65
N PRO A 11 29.86 -20.89 -16.78
CA PRO A 11 29.76 -19.44 -16.97
C PRO A 11 28.31 -18.95 -17.06
N VAL A 12 27.41 -19.78 -17.59
CA VAL A 12 25.99 -19.45 -17.74
C VAL A 12 25.29 -19.51 -16.38
N ALA A 13 25.64 -20.48 -15.53
CA ALA A 13 25.14 -20.57 -14.17
C ALA A 13 25.57 -19.35 -13.32
N GLN A 14 26.84 -18.93 -13.44
CA GLN A 14 27.37 -17.76 -12.75
C GLN A 14 26.66 -16.47 -13.17
N LEU A 15 26.42 -16.28 -14.47
CA LEU A 15 25.68 -15.12 -14.98
C LEU A 15 24.23 -15.09 -14.47
N ARG A 16 23.56 -16.25 -14.39
CA ARG A 16 22.19 -16.37 -13.86
C ARG A 16 22.13 -16.08 -12.36
N TRP A 17 23.10 -16.54 -11.60
CA TRP A 17 23.22 -16.26 -10.16
C TRP A 17 23.40 -14.76 -9.90
N MET A 18 24.31 -14.11 -10.63
CA MET A 18 24.50 -12.65 -10.53
C MET A 18 23.20 -11.89 -10.85
N ALA A 19 22.51 -12.27 -11.93
CA ALA A 19 21.24 -11.64 -12.30
C ALA A 19 20.13 -11.85 -11.23
N ALA A 20 20.14 -12.99 -10.55
CA ALA A 20 19.22 -13.26 -9.45
C ALA A 20 19.54 -12.43 -8.20
N VAL A 21 20.82 -12.25 -7.85
CA VAL A 21 21.23 -11.37 -6.76
C VAL A 21 20.82 -9.93 -7.04
N ASP A 22 21.09 -9.41 -8.23
CA ASP A 22 20.68 -8.05 -8.62
C ASP A 22 19.16 -7.86 -8.54
N LEU A 23 18.39 -8.88 -8.93
CA LEU A 23 16.94 -8.86 -8.84
C LEU A 23 16.45 -8.94 -7.38
N GLN A 24 17.09 -9.76 -6.54
CA GLN A 24 16.76 -9.87 -5.13
C GLN A 24 17.01 -8.54 -4.40
N ASP A 25 18.13 -7.89 -4.65
CA ASP A 25 18.45 -6.55 -4.11
C ASP A 25 17.41 -5.52 -4.57
N SER A 26 17.05 -5.53 -5.86
CA SER A 26 16.02 -4.64 -6.40
C SER A 26 14.65 -4.87 -5.75
N LEU A 27 14.26 -6.12 -5.51
CA LEU A 27 13.02 -6.47 -4.81
C LEU A 27 13.05 -6.04 -3.34
N MET A 28 14.20 -6.17 -2.67
CA MET A 28 14.38 -5.72 -1.29
C MET A 28 14.21 -4.21 -1.16
N VAL A 29 14.85 -3.44 -2.04
CA VAL A 29 14.71 -1.97 -2.10
C VAL A 29 13.26 -1.58 -2.37
N ALA A 30 12.62 -2.18 -3.37
CA ALA A 30 11.22 -1.90 -3.69
C ALA A 30 10.28 -2.20 -2.52
N THR A 31 10.52 -3.28 -1.78
CA THR A 31 9.75 -3.64 -0.59
C THR A 31 9.91 -2.61 0.53
N ASN A 32 11.13 -2.13 0.78
CA ASN A 32 11.40 -1.08 1.76
C ASN A 32 10.76 0.26 1.37
N ASP A 33 10.81 0.61 0.09
CA ASP A 33 10.17 1.81 -0.45
C ASP A 33 8.65 1.75 -0.32
N LEU A 34 8.04 0.58 -0.53
CA LEU A 34 6.61 0.37 -0.27
C LEU A 34 6.25 0.55 1.21
N ASP A 35 7.05 0.02 2.14
CA ASP A 35 6.85 0.22 3.59
C ASP A 35 6.96 1.70 3.98
N ARG A 36 7.86 2.44 3.34
CA ARG A 36 7.99 3.88 3.54
C ARG A 36 6.81 4.63 2.93
N LEU A 37 6.40 4.28 1.72
CA LEU A 37 5.27 4.90 1.03
C LEU A 37 3.97 4.69 1.80
N GLN A 38 3.72 3.48 2.32
CA GLN A 38 2.55 3.17 3.11
C GLN A 38 2.46 4.08 4.34
N ARG A 39 3.55 4.22 5.10
CA ARG A 39 3.60 5.12 6.26
C ARG A 39 3.39 6.58 5.90
N LEU A 40 3.99 7.04 4.79
CA LEU A 40 3.80 8.42 4.32
C LEU A 40 2.35 8.69 3.93
N LEU A 41 1.68 7.74 3.27
CA LEU A 41 0.29 7.87 2.87
C LEU A 41 -0.66 7.84 4.08
N GLU A 42 -0.39 6.97 5.06
CA GLU A 42 -1.16 6.90 6.30
C GLU A 42 -1.08 8.23 7.07
N ASP A 43 0.13 8.76 7.29
CA ASP A 43 0.35 10.03 8.00
C ASP A 43 -0.26 11.22 7.26
N ALA A 44 -0.06 11.29 5.94
CA ALA A 44 -0.64 12.34 5.10
C ALA A 44 -2.18 12.29 5.11
N THR A 45 -2.77 11.10 5.08
CA THR A 45 -4.23 10.93 5.12
C THR A 45 -4.80 11.30 6.49
N GLN A 46 -4.14 10.89 7.57
CA GLN A 46 -4.53 11.27 8.93
C GLN A 46 -4.45 12.79 9.14
N THR A 47 -3.37 13.41 8.66
CA THR A 47 -3.21 14.88 8.69
C THR A 47 -4.30 15.58 7.90
N LEU A 48 -4.61 15.09 6.69
CA LEU A 48 -5.65 15.65 5.84
C LEU A 48 -7.05 15.52 6.46
N MET A 49 -7.38 14.37 7.06
CA MET A 49 -8.62 14.19 7.83
C MET A 49 -8.70 15.19 8.99
N GLY A 50 -7.61 15.36 9.74
CA GLY A 50 -7.52 16.34 10.82
C GLY A 50 -7.81 17.77 10.34
N HIS A 51 -7.24 18.18 9.20
CA HIS A 51 -7.52 19.48 8.59
C HIS A 51 -8.98 19.62 8.15
N PHE A 52 -9.59 18.59 7.57
CA PHE A 52 -10.99 18.64 7.17
C PHE A 52 -11.95 18.74 8.37
N TYR A 53 -11.69 18.00 9.45
CA TYR A 53 -12.46 18.12 10.69
C TYR A 53 -12.29 19.51 11.31
N GLY A 54 -11.06 20.01 11.42
CA GLY A 54 -10.78 21.35 11.93
C GLY A 54 -11.45 22.47 11.12
N ALA A 55 -11.40 22.37 9.79
CA ALA A 55 -12.09 23.30 8.90
C ALA A 55 -13.61 23.24 9.09
N SER A 56 -14.18 22.03 9.18
CA SER A 56 -15.62 21.84 9.41
C SER A 56 -16.08 22.46 10.73
N ASP A 57 -15.32 22.26 11.81
CA ASP A 57 -15.64 22.85 13.12
C ASP A 57 -15.50 24.37 13.13
N HIS A 58 -14.48 24.91 12.46
CA HIS A 58 -14.31 26.36 12.33
C HIS A 58 -15.49 26.98 11.56
N LEU A 59 -15.93 26.36 10.47
CA LEU A 59 -17.09 26.81 9.71
C LEU A 59 -18.39 26.70 10.50
N ARG A 60 -18.61 25.62 11.27
CA ARG A 60 -19.77 25.51 12.19
C ARG A 60 -19.73 26.57 13.28
N HIS A 61 -18.55 26.94 13.77
CA HIS A 61 -18.39 28.03 14.73
C HIS A 61 -18.74 29.38 14.10
N LEU A 62 -18.19 29.68 12.92
CA LEU A 62 -18.51 30.90 12.17
C LEU A 62 -20.01 30.97 11.81
N SER A 63 -20.64 29.84 11.46
CA SER A 63 -22.08 29.74 11.21
C SER A 63 -22.89 30.20 12.43
N ARG A 64 -22.54 29.72 13.62
CA ARG A 64 -23.23 30.09 14.87
C ARG A 64 -23.05 31.57 15.23
N LEU A 65 -21.89 32.15 14.92
CA LEU A 65 -21.65 33.59 15.08
C LEU A 65 -22.42 34.41 14.04
N ALA A 66 -22.44 33.95 12.79
CA ALA A 66 -23.18 34.57 11.70
C ALA A 66 -24.70 34.54 11.92
N ALA A 67 -25.24 33.50 12.56
CA ALA A 67 -26.64 33.45 12.97
C ALA A 67 -27.04 34.59 13.94
N GLN A 68 -26.07 35.23 14.61
CA GLN A 68 -26.29 36.41 15.45
C GLN A 68 -26.24 37.72 14.64
N HIS A 69 -25.86 37.66 13.36
CA HIS A 69 -25.70 38.76 12.41
C HIS A 69 -26.34 38.40 11.05
N PRO A 70 -27.65 38.67 10.85
CA PRO A 70 -28.47 38.15 9.74
C PRO A 70 -28.07 38.53 8.30
N GLU A 71 -26.95 39.22 8.10
CA GLU A 71 -26.54 39.82 6.82
C GLU A 71 -25.65 38.89 5.98
N LEU A 72 -25.25 37.72 6.50
CA LEU A 72 -24.39 36.77 5.80
C LEU A 72 -25.20 35.72 5.01
N PRO A 73 -24.84 35.41 3.76
CA PRO A 73 -25.51 34.38 2.97
C PRO A 73 -25.21 32.98 3.53
N GLU A 74 -26.22 32.36 4.14
CA GLU A 74 -26.16 31.05 4.82
C GLU A 74 -25.88 29.87 3.85
N SER A 75 -26.13 30.06 2.55
CA SER A 75 -26.00 29.02 1.50
C SER A 75 -24.57 28.56 1.26
N ASP A 76 -23.62 29.50 1.21
CA ASP A 76 -22.23 29.21 0.82
C ASP A 76 -21.50 28.43 1.93
N LEU A 77 -21.92 28.67 3.18
CA LEU A 77 -21.37 28.00 4.35
C LEU A 77 -21.83 26.54 4.43
N HIS A 78 -23.11 26.29 4.17
CA HIS A 78 -23.66 24.93 4.14
C HIS A 78 -23.03 24.11 3.00
N ALA A 79 -22.86 24.71 1.82
CA ALA A 79 -22.18 24.07 0.69
C ALA A 79 -20.72 23.72 1.03
N THR A 80 -20.00 24.62 1.69
CA THR A 80 -18.62 24.37 2.11
C THR A 80 -18.51 23.21 3.11
N ILE A 81 -19.42 23.15 4.09
CA ILE A 81 -19.50 22.02 5.03
C ILE A 81 -19.79 20.71 4.28
N GLY A 82 -20.70 20.72 3.30
CA GLY A 82 -21.00 19.56 2.45
C GLY A 82 -19.77 19.08 1.66
N HIS A 83 -18.98 19.99 1.08
CA HIS A 83 -17.74 19.63 0.37
C HIS A 83 -16.69 19.00 1.30
N LEU A 84 -16.57 19.47 2.54
CA LEU A 84 -15.67 18.88 3.53
C LEU A 84 -16.10 17.46 3.93
N ALA A 85 -17.41 17.23 4.14
CA ALA A 85 -17.94 15.91 4.41
C ALA A 85 -17.75 14.94 3.22
N GLY A 86 -17.96 15.42 2.00
CA GLY A 86 -17.68 14.66 0.78
C GLY A 86 -16.20 14.29 0.62
N ALA A 87 -15.29 15.19 0.97
CA ALA A 87 -13.86 14.92 0.95
C ALA A 87 -13.44 13.86 1.98
N VAL A 88 -13.98 13.92 3.20
CA VAL A 88 -13.76 12.87 4.23
C VAL A 88 -14.29 11.51 3.75
N THR A 89 -15.45 11.50 3.09
CA THR A 89 -16.01 10.27 2.52
C THR A 89 -15.13 9.73 1.39
N ALA A 90 -14.60 10.59 0.51
CA ALA A 90 -13.68 10.17 -0.54
C ALA A 90 -12.36 9.59 0.01
N LEU A 91 -11.94 9.99 1.21
CA LEU A 91 -10.80 9.38 1.89
C LEU A 91 -11.08 7.93 2.35
N GLN A 92 -12.31 7.43 2.31
CA GLN A 92 -12.60 6.02 2.57
C GLN A 92 -11.97 5.07 1.53
N PHE A 93 -11.65 5.56 0.33
CA PHE A 93 -10.83 4.81 -0.65
C PHE A 93 -9.38 4.61 -0.18
N GLN A 94 -8.93 5.29 0.89
CA GLN A 94 -7.63 5.07 1.51
C GLN A 94 -7.49 3.65 2.04
N ASP A 95 -8.53 3.08 2.65
CA ASP A 95 -8.44 1.72 3.19
C ASP A 95 -8.18 0.69 2.08
N MET A 96 -8.86 0.85 0.94
CA MET A 96 -8.59 0.07 -0.27
C MET A 96 -7.16 0.25 -0.80
N ALA A 97 -6.66 1.49 -0.84
CA ALA A 97 -5.30 1.77 -1.28
C ALA A 97 -4.25 1.14 -0.35
N THR A 98 -4.46 1.22 0.97
CA THR A 98 -3.62 0.57 1.98
C THR A 98 -3.61 -0.95 1.81
N GLN A 99 -4.78 -1.56 1.60
CA GLN A 99 -4.89 -3.00 1.36
C GLN A 99 -4.15 -3.44 0.09
N LEU A 100 -4.26 -2.67 -1.00
CA LEU A 100 -3.54 -2.94 -2.26
C LEU A 100 -2.02 -2.81 -2.10
N ILE A 101 -1.54 -1.80 -1.36
CA ILE A 101 -0.11 -1.63 -1.07
C ILE A 101 0.40 -2.80 -0.23
N ALA A 102 -0.30 -3.16 0.86
CA ALA A 102 0.07 -4.29 1.71
C ALA A 102 0.08 -5.63 0.94
N HIS A 103 -0.87 -5.82 0.03
CA HIS A 103 -0.88 -6.98 -0.85
C HIS A 103 0.30 -6.99 -1.83
N THR A 104 0.61 -5.85 -2.44
CA THR A 104 1.75 -5.70 -3.35
C THR A 104 3.07 -5.99 -2.63
N HIS A 105 3.22 -5.49 -1.40
CA HIS A 105 4.37 -5.77 -0.53
C HIS A 105 4.55 -7.28 -0.30
N ARG A 106 3.50 -7.98 0.13
CA ARG A 106 3.53 -9.45 0.30
C ARG A 106 3.90 -10.17 -0.99
N ARG A 107 3.37 -9.74 -2.13
CA ARG A 107 3.72 -10.33 -3.44
C ARG A 107 5.20 -10.18 -3.77
N LEU A 108 5.76 -8.98 -3.61
CA LEU A 108 7.17 -8.72 -3.91
C LEU A 108 8.11 -9.51 -2.98
N ARG A 109 7.77 -9.58 -1.69
CA ARG A 109 8.51 -10.39 -0.73
C ARG A 109 8.51 -11.87 -1.11
N ASN A 110 7.35 -12.43 -1.44
CA ASN A 110 7.24 -13.82 -1.89
C ASN A 110 8.04 -14.08 -3.18
N CYS A 111 8.09 -13.12 -4.11
CA CYS A 111 8.95 -13.23 -5.28
C CYS A 111 10.44 -13.31 -4.89
N GLY A 112 10.87 -12.49 -3.93
CA GLY A 112 12.24 -12.51 -3.42
C GLY A 112 12.60 -13.82 -2.71
N ASP A 113 11.70 -14.32 -1.86
CA ASP A 113 11.90 -15.58 -1.13
C ASP A 113 11.99 -16.78 -2.09
N ARG A 114 11.13 -16.82 -3.11
CA ARG A 114 11.19 -17.85 -4.17
C ARG A 114 12.47 -17.77 -5.00
N LEU A 115 12.90 -16.57 -5.36
CA LEU A 115 14.14 -16.37 -6.10
C LEU A 115 15.36 -16.84 -5.30
N ALA A 116 15.38 -16.56 -4.00
CA ALA A 116 16.45 -17.03 -3.11
C ALA A 116 16.49 -18.57 -3.06
N ARG A 117 15.33 -19.22 -2.92
CA ARG A 117 15.22 -20.70 -2.95
C ARG A 117 15.71 -21.27 -4.29
N ASP A 118 15.24 -20.73 -5.41
CA ASP A 118 15.55 -21.25 -6.75
C ASP A 118 17.05 -21.13 -7.11
N VAL A 119 17.77 -20.19 -6.47
CA VAL A 119 19.15 -19.82 -6.82
C VAL A 119 20.17 -20.41 -5.83
N MET A 120 19.81 -20.51 -4.55
CA MET A 120 20.70 -21.05 -3.51
C MET A 120 20.55 -22.57 -3.32
N GLY A 121 19.45 -23.18 -3.79
CA GLY A 121 19.19 -24.62 -3.64
C GLY A 121 18.84 -25.04 -2.21
N ASP A 122 18.29 -26.24 -2.04
CA ASP A 122 17.94 -26.84 -0.74
C ASP A 122 19.18 -27.33 0.06
N ASP A 123 20.38 -26.85 -0.25
CA ASP A 123 21.65 -27.35 0.31
C ASP A 123 21.90 -26.91 1.77
N ASP A 124 20.96 -26.18 2.38
CA ASP A 124 21.00 -25.88 3.80
C ASP A 124 20.41 -27.04 4.62
N GLU A 125 21.31 -27.91 5.10
CA GLU A 125 21.09 -28.81 6.23
C GLU A 125 20.67 -28.02 7.51
N ASP A 126 20.80 -26.69 7.50
CA ASP A 126 20.32 -25.72 8.49
C ASP A 126 19.16 -24.85 7.95
N GLY A 127 17.95 -25.38 8.05
CA GLY A 127 16.74 -24.56 8.11
C GLY A 127 16.23 -24.01 6.77
N ALA A 128 15.50 -24.86 6.04
CA ALA A 128 14.70 -24.46 4.89
C ALA A 128 13.98 -23.14 5.14
N ALA A 129 14.30 -22.11 4.35
CA ALA A 129 13.50 -20.90 4.30
C ALA A 129 12.07 -21.31 3.93
N VAL A 130 11.19 -21.29 4.93
CA VAL A 130 9.76 -21.54 4.75
C VAL A 130 9.23 -20.38 3.91
N CYS A 131 9.34 -20.49 2.58
CA CYS A 131 8.57 -19.67 1.68
C CYS A 131 7.12 -20.07 1.93
N ASP A 132 6.38 -19.16 2.53
CA ASP A 132 4.94 -19.29 2.65
C ASP A 132 4.41 -19.27 1.21
N ASP A 133 3.98 -20.43 0.69
CA ASP A 133 3.23 -20.53 -0.57
C ASP A 133 1.84 -19.92 -0.34
N LEU A 134 1.81 -18.63 -0.03
CA LEU A 134 0.60 -17.86 0.04
C LEU A 134 0.09 -17.72 -1.39
N GLU A 135 -0.91 -18.53 -1.72
CA GLU A 135 -1.83 -18.27 -2.83
C GLU A 135 -2.49 -16.91 -2.60
N LEU A 136 -1.78 -15.85 -3.01
CA LEU A 136 -2.29 -14.50 -3.00
C LEU A 136 -3.43 -14.46 -4.01
N ARG A 137 -4.66 -14.31 -3.50
CA ARG A 137 -5.85 -14.17 -4.34
C ARG A 137 -5.60 -13.10 -5.41
N PRO A 138 -5.98 -13.36 -6.68
CA PRO A 138 -5.61 -12.51 -7.82
C PRO A 138 -6.18 -11.09 -7.72
N ASN A 139 -7.21 -10.88 -6.89
CA ASN A 139 -7.76 -9.57 -6.60
C ASN A 139 -8.14 -9.50 -5.11
N PRO A 140 -7.35 -8.82 -4.25
CA PRO A 140 -7.62 -8.75 -2.82
C PRO A 140 -8.78 -7.80 -2.48
N VAL A 141 -9.28 -7.01 -3.45
CA VAL A 141 -10.37 -6.07 -3.25
C VAL A 141 -11.50 -6.41 -4.23
N THR A 142 -12.58 -6.98 -3.73
CA THR A 142 -13.86 -7.12 -4.44
C THR A 142 -14.90 -6.25 -3.76
N GLN A 143 -15.61 -5.41 -4.53
CA GLN A 143 -16.67 -4.52 -4.01
C GLN A 143 -17.77 -5.26 -3.21
N ASP A 144 -17.92 -6.57 -3.41
CA ASP A 144 -18.93 -7.40 -2.74
C ASP A 144 -18.74 -7.53 -1.21
N GLU A 145 -17.57 -7.19 -0.65
CA GLU A 145 -17.36 -7.15 0.81
C GLU A 145 -17.74 -5.79 1.45
N MET A 146 -18.08 -4.78 0.63
CA MET A 146 -18.41 -3.41 1.06
C MET A 146 -19.92 -3.14 1.22
N ASP A 147 -20.80 -4.01 0.71
CA ASP A 147 -22.25 -3.75 0.68
C ASP A 147 -22.96 -3.93 2.05
N ALA A 148 -22.21 -4.22 3.13
CA ALA A 148 -22.76 -4.34 4.49
C ALA A 148 -22.86 -3.00 5.24
N GLY A 149 -22.68 -1.86 4.57
CA GLY A 149 -22.64 -0.55 5.23
C GLY A 149 -23.11 0.61 4.36
N SER A 150 -24.30 0.51 3.76
CA SER A 150 -25.00 1.68 3.23
C SER A 150 -25.21 2.71 4.34
N VAL A 151 -24.68 3.93 4.17
CA VAL A 151 -25.07 5.06 5.02
C VAL A 151 -26.36 5.64 4.43
N GLU A 152 -27.51 5.31 5.05
CA GLU A 152 -28.72 6.14 4.89
C GLU A 152 -28.40 7.54 5.41
N LEU A 153 -28.36 8.51 4.49
CA LEU A 153 -28.33 9.92 4.82
C LEU A 153 -29.76 10.36 5.14
N PHE A 154 -30.09 10.49 6.42
CA PHE A 154 -31.23 11.30 6.90
C PHE A 154 -30.81 12.76 7.06
#